data_AF-A0A942GRB6-F1
#
_entry.id   AF-A0A942GRB6-F1
#
_cell.length_a   1.000
_cell.length_b   1.000
_cell.length_c   1.000
_cell.angle_alpha   90.00
_cell.angle_beta   90.00
_cell.angle_gamma   90.00
#
_symmetry.space_group_name_H-M   'P 1'
#
loop_
_entity.id
_entity.type
_entity.pdbx_description
1 polymer ?
#
loop_
_entity_poly.entity_id
_entity_poly.type
_entity_poly.pdbx_seq_one_letter_code
_entity_poly.pdbx_strand_id
1 'polypeptide(L)'
;MKKVIALVSIFALAVVGLLGMGQNSAQASTIQLMFNGRYLTLDVAPVIQSGRTLVPFRVLFEALGASVQWNDATSTVTGVKGSTTVSLVIGSTNATVNGKAIKLDVAPTIIKGRTLVPVRFVSENLGADVTWVPSKQTVVVRGPAPATTFKVGIMTGTAVQNEEELRAAENAKRKYGDRIVLTTYPAKFATETETTISNLKAIASDKSVKAIIINQAVVGSASAIDAVKKMRPDMLIIAGTPGEDRDLMAGKADILMQLNDIERGVNIIEQAHKMGAKTFVHYSFARHMSNATLYDRRVLMEKTCEKLGIKFVFADAPDPTGEGGTPGTQQFIMEDVPRKIAQYGKDTAFFGTNCSMMEPMIKQVIAGKAIFPVQCCPSPYHAYPGALGISIPTDKQGNVPYVIEQIKIALTKVGMEKRVSTWPVPVNMLYIEAGVDYAMAYLNNQTNGMVDMVSLEGILMAKAGGPVYLSNLKSSKTGVLYPHYFLFLSDYVDFSK
;
A
#
# COMPACT_ATOMS: atom_id res chain seq x y z
N MET A 1 66.18 13.04 -58.11
CA MET A 1 67.47 13.12 -57.37
C MET A 1 67.18 12.95 -55.88
N LYS A 2 67.84 11.96 -55.25
CA LYS A 2 68.12 11.74 -53.79
C LYS A 2 66.89 11.54 -52.86
N LYS A 3 66.50 10.31 -52.52
CA LYS A 3 67.01 9.36 -51.48
C LYS A 3 66.41 9.63 -50.08
N VAL A 4 65.38 8.89 -49.65
CA VAL A 4 65.31 7.71 -48.72
C VAL A 4 65.04 8.09 -47.25
N ILE A 5 64.15 7.31 -46.59
CA ILE A 5 64.21 6.74 -45.20
C ILE A 5 62.99 7.03 -44.29
N ALA A 6 62.22 5.95 -44.07
CA ALA A 6 61.70 5.32 -42.84
C ALA A 6 60.96 6.10 -41.71
N LEU A 7 59.97 5.36 -41.18
CA LEU A 7 59.23 5.52 -39.93
C LEU A 7 60.07 5.98 -38.72
N VAL A 8 59.48 6.80 -37.84
CA VAL A 8 59.31 6.52 -36.39
C VAL A 8 58.14 7.35 -35.85
N SER A 9 57.26 6.67 -35.12
CA SER A 9 56.09 7.15 -34.37
C SER A 9 56.44 8.19 -33.31
N ILE A 10 55.75 9.35 -33.30
CA ILE A 10 55.50 10.12 -32.06
C ILE A 10 54.06 10.63 -32.06
N PHE A 11 53.41 10.27 -30.97
CA PHE A 11 52.03 10.46 -30.55
C PHE A 11 51.83 11.90 -30.05
N ALA A 12 50.89 12.67 -30.63
CA ALA A 12 50.28 13.84 -29.99
C ALA A 12 49.04 14.31 -30.78
N LEU A 13 47.91 13.63 -30.58
CA LEU A 13 46.60 14.08 -31.04
C LEU A 13 46.03 15.06 -30.00
N ALA A 14 46.12 16.36 -30.26
CA ALA A 14 45.42 17.38 -29.47
C ALA A 14 43.94 17.39 -29.88
N VAL A 15 43.15 16.50 -29.27
CA VAL A 15 41.69 16.57 -29.28
C VAL A 15 41.28 17.59 -28.22
N VAL A 16 40.86 18.77 -28.67
CA VAL A 16 40.10 19.73 -27.85
C VAL A 16 38.74 19.10 -27.61
N GLY A 17 38.67 18.21 -26.62
CA GLY A 17 37.42 17.79 -26.02
C GLY A 17 36.92 18.93 -25.13
N LEU A 18 35.88 19.64 -25.57
CA LEU A 18 35.01 20.36 -24.65
C LEU A 18 34.39 19.31 -23.71
N LEU A 19 35.05 19.08 -22.58
CA LEU A 19 34.42 18.56 -21.39
C LEU A 19 33.36 19.58 -20.98
N GLY A 20 32.12 19.33 -21.40
CA GLY A 20 30.95 19.79 -20.68
C GLY A 20 31.04 19.22 -19.28
N MET A 21 31.72 19.94 -18.39
CA MET A 21 31.59 19.77 -16.96
C MET A 21 30.10 19.98 -16.66
N GLY A 22 29.38 18.86 -16.53
CA GLY A 22 28.05 18.87 -15.96
C GLY A 22 28.16 19.59 -14.62
N GLN A 23 27.59 20.78 -14.54
CA GLN A 23 27.31 21.39 -13.26
C GLN A 23 26.22 20.53 -12.62
N ASN A 24 26.64 19.50 -11.88
CA ASN A 24 25.84 18.96 -10.80
C ASN A 24 25.70 20.09 -9.78
N SER A 25 24.68 20.93 -9.95
CA SER A 25 24.12 21.66 -8.83
C SER A 25 23.58 20.60 -7.88
N ALA A 26 24.38 20.21 -6.90
CA ALA A 26 23.91 19.46 -5.75
C ALA A 26 22.78 20.28 -5.13
N GLN A 27 21.54 19.87 -5.36
CA GLN A 27 20.38 20.47 -4.73
C GLN A 27 20.62 20.38 -3.22
N ALA A 28 20.80 21.52 -2.56
CA ALA A 28 21.08 21.57 -1.13
C ALA A 28 19.90 20.91 -0.40
N SER A 29 20.10 19.67 0.04
CA SER A 29 19.08 18.89 0.73
C SER A 29 18.81 19.58 2.07
N THR A 30 17.64 20.21 2.18
CA THR A 30 17.22 20.88 3.41
C THR A 30 16.78 19.83 4.42
N ILE A 31 17.33 19.88 5.63
CA ILE A 31 16.97 18.95 6.71
C ILE A 31 15.48 19.13 7.04
N GLN A 32 14.75 18.03 7.17
CA GLN A 32 13.33 18.05 7.55
C GLN A 32 13.14 17.62 9.01
N LEU A 33 12.08 18.12 9.64
CA LEU A 33 11.65 17.69 10.97
C LEU A 33 10.28 17.01 10.86
N MET A 34 10.20 15.77 11.33
CA MET A 34 8.97 15.01 11.42
C MET A 34 8.66 14.72 12.88
N PHE A 35 7.45 15.04 13.32
CA PHE A 35 6.95 14.72 14.64
C PHE A 35 5.73 13.82 14.52
N ASN A 36 5.74 12.67 15.19
CA ASN A 36 4.60 11.76 15.23
C ASN A 36 4.05 11.43 13.83
N GLY A 37 4.98 11.17 12.90
CA GLY A 37 4.69 10.82 11.51
C GLY A 37 4.27 11.98 10.60
N ARG A 38 4.19 13.22 11.10
CA ARG A 38 3.82 14.42 10.33
C ARG A 38 5.02 15.34 10.15
N TYR A 39 5.26 15.81 8.93
CA TYR A 39 6.27 16.84 8.69
C TYR A 39 5.81 18.17 9.30
N LEU A 40 6.69 18.80 10.05
CA LEU A 40 6.45 20.11 10.63
C LEU A 40 6.91 21.19 9.65
N THR A 41 6.08 22.22 9.48
CA THR A 41 6.47 23.43 8.74
C THR A 41 7.44 24.24 9.56
N LEU A 42 8.61 24.55 8.98
CA LEU A 42 9.67 25.33 9.62
C LEU A 42 9.90 26.62 8.84
N ASP A 43 9.98 27.74 9.54
CA ASP A 43 10.29 29.05 8.95
C ASP A 43 11.80 29.29 8.82
N VAL A 44 12.61 28.58 9.61
CA VAL A 44 14.07 28.48 9.44
C VAL A 44 14.47 27.01 9.38
N ALA A 45 15.27 26.67 8.37
CA ALA A 45 15.77 25.31 8.16
C ALA A 45 16.61 24.84 9.36
N PRO A 46 16.48 23.56 9.78
CA PRO A 46 17.40 22.95 10.73
C PRO A 46 18.84 22.98 10.22
N VAL A 47 19.80 22.99 11.15
CA VAL A 47 21.23 22.97 10.83
C VAL A 47 21.92 21.85 11.59
N ILE A 48 23.00 21.31 11.03
CA ILE A 48 23.90 20.42 11.78
C ILE A 48 25.09 21.25 12.26
N GLN A 49 25.30 21.28 13.56
CA GLN A 49 26.46 21.91 14.19
C GLN A 49 27.08 20.93 15.18
N SER A 50 28.39 20.71 15.08
CA SER A 50 29.13 19.76 15.93
C SER A 50 28.51 18.35 15.97
N GLY A 51 28.02 17.85 14.82
CA GLY A 51 27.39 16.53 14.71
C GLY A 51 26.00 16.41 15.36
N ARG A 52 25.40 17.53 15.77
CA ARG A 52 24.05 17.58 16.34
C ARG A 52 23.14 18.43 15.46
N THR A 53 21.90 18.00 15.29
CA THR A 53 20.90 18.78 14.56
C THR A 53 20.22 19.77 15.50
N LEU A 54 20.20 21.04 15.11
CA LEU A 54 19.48 22.10 15.80
C LEU A 54 18.25 22.49 14.99
N VAL A 55 17.11 22.67 15.67
CA VAL A 55 15.81 22.98 15.06
C VAL A 55 15.17 24.20 15.73
N PRO A 56 14.29 24.95 15.05
CA PRO A 56 13.55 26.06 15.67
C PRO A 56 12.81 25.60 16.93
N PHE A 57 13.10 26.25 18.07
CA PHE A 57 12.62 25.77 19.37
C PHE A 57 11.09 25.73 19.46
N ARG A 58 10.42 26.80 19.04
CA ARG A 58 8.97 26.96 19.23
C ARG A 58 8.19 25.81 18.63
N VAL A 59 8.48 25.48 17.36
CA VAL A 59 7.82 24.38 16.64
C VAL A 59 8.06 23.03 17.32
N LEU A 60 9.29 22.77 17.79
CA LEU A 60 9.62 21.53 18.49
C LEU A 60 8.89 21.39 19.82
N PHE A 61 8.95 22.42 20.67
CA PHE A 61 8.35 22.38 22.01
C PHE A 61 6.81 22.32 21.93
N GLU A 62 6.19 23.12 21.06
CA GLU A 62 4.74 23.10 20.84
C GLU A 62 4.28 21.73 20.32
N ALA A 63 5.01 21.14 19.37
CA ALA A 63 4.73 19.78 18.89
C ALA A 63 4.80 18.74 20.02
N LEU A 64 5.78 18.87 20.93
CA LEU A 64 5.93 17.99 22.10
C LEU A 64 4.87 18.21 23.19
N GLY A 65 3.98 19.18 23.03
CA GLY A 65 2.95 19.55 24.00
C GLY A 65 3.49 20.36 25.18
N ALA A 66 4.63 21.04 25.01
CA ALA A 66 5.21 21.90 26.03
C ALA A 66 4.76 23.36 25.83
N SER A 67 4.48 24.08 26.93
CA SER A 67 4.41 25.53 26.91
C SER A 67 5.82 26.11 26.79
N VAL A 68 5.96 27.30 26.20
CA VAL A 68 7.28 27.85 25.87
C VAL A 68 7.36 29.32 26.25
N GLN A 69 8.44 29.68 26.93
CA GLN A 69 8.76 31.03 27.33
C GLN A 69 10.16 31.42 26.84
N TRP A 70 10.28 32.65 26.39
CA TRP A 70 11.56 33.30 26.08
C TRP A 70 11.81 34.40 27.12
N ASN A 71 13.04 34.48 27.61
CA ASN A 71 13.50 35.53 28.52
C ASN A 71 14.62 36.33 27.83
N ASP A 72 14.30 37.56 27.43
CA ASP A 72 15.23 38.45 26.73
C ASP A 72 16.46 38.81 27.57
N ALA A 73 16.28 39.13 28.85
CA ALA A 73 17.36 39.60 29.73
C ALA A 73 18.48 38.57 29.90
N THR A 74 18.15 37.29 29.84
CA THR A 74 19.10 36.17 30.01
C THR A 74 19.34 35.40 28.72
N SER A 75 18.66 35.76 27.62
CA SER A 75 18.64 34.98 26.38
C SER A 75 18.35 33.48 26.65
N THR A 76 17.30 33.22 27.42
CA THR A 76 16.94 31.85 27.84
C THR A 76 15.63 31.42 27.18
N VAL A 77 15.64 30.23 26.59
CA VAL A 77 14.42 29.51 26.22
C VAL A 77 14.08 28.51 27.32
N THR A 78 12.84 28.54 27.80
CA THR A 78 12.31 27.58 28.77
C THR A 78 11.07 26.92 28.20
N GLY A 79 11.00 25.60 28.26
CA GLY A 79 9.77 24.88 27.95
C GLY A 79 9.33 23.94 29.07
N VAL A 80 8.03 23.85 29.26
CA VAL A 80 7.40 23.11 30.36
C VAL A 80 6.37 22.13 29.83
N LYS A 81 6.51 20.85 30.18
CA LYS A 81 5.55 19.78 29.86
C LYS A 81 5.23 18.97 31.11
N GLY A 82 4.00 19.07 31.61
CA GLY A 82 3.64 18.46 32.89
C GLY A 82 4.54 18.98 34.00
N SER A 83 5.23 18.08 34.70
CA SER A 83 6.21 18.42 35.75
C SER A 83 7.63 18.68 35.22
N THR A 84 7.90 18.45 33.93
CA THR A 84 9.23 18.61 33.36
C THR A 84 9.44 20.03 32.83
N THR A 85 10.48 20.71 33.31
CA THR A 85 10.96 22.01 32.84
C THR A 85 12.34 21.85 32.22
N VAL A 86 12.52 22.29 30.98
CA VAL A 86 13.81 22.31 30.27
C VAL A 86 14.15 23.76 29.92
N SER A 87 15.31 24.25 30.38
CA SER A 87 15.80 25.59 30.08
C SER A 87 17.16 25.55 29.41
N LEU A 88 17.33 26.32 28.34
CA LEU A 88 18.56 26.44 27.59
C LEU A 88 18.91 27.92 27.38
N VAL A 89 20.17 28.27 27.62
CA VAL A 89 20.68 29.64 27.42
C VAL A 89 21.40 29.72 26.08
N ILE A 90 21.10 30.72 25.25
CA ILE A 90 21.76 30.91 23.96
C ILE A 90 23.28 31.05 24.15
N GLY A 91 24.05 30.35 23.31
CA GLY A 91 25.52 30.38 23.34
C GLY A 91 26.16 29.58 24.48
N SER A 92 25.38 29.04 25.41
CA SER A 92 25.86 28.23 26.53
C SER A 92 25.61 26.74 26.32
N THR A 93 26.58 25.92 26.68
CA THR A 93 26.39 24.46 26.79
C THR A 93 25.80 24.04 28.14
N ASN A 94 25.54 24.97 29.05
CA ASN A 94 24.91 24.67 30.33
C ASN A 94 23.40 24.88 30.22
N ALA A 95 22.65 23.78 30.23
CA ALA A 95 21.19 23.76 30.30
C ALA A 95 20.73 23.29 31.69
N THR A 96 19.44 23.44 31.98
CA THR A 96 18.85 22.82 33.18
C THR A 96 17.62 21.99 32.81
N VAL A 97 17.43 20.89 33.53
CA VAL A 97 16.22 20.06 33.50
C VAL A 97 15.72 19.90 34.92
N ASN A 98 14.51 20.37 35.20
CA ASN A 98 13.93 20.44 36.55
C ASN A 98 14.86 21.12 37.56
N GLY A 99 15.52 22.20 37.13
CA GLY A 99 16.49 22.96 37.94
C GLY A 99 17.86 22.31 38.08
N LYS A 100 18.06 21.06 37.65
CA LYS A 100 19.36 20.38 37.67
C LYS A 100 20.16 20.73 36.42
N ALA A 101 21.41 21.16 36.59
CA ALA A 101 22.29 21.46 35.47
C ALA A 101 22.66 20.21 34.66
N ILE A 102 22.58 20.31 33.33
CA ILE A 102 22.99 19.29 32.37
C ILE A 102 23.80 19.95 31.26
N LYS A 103 24.91 19.32 30.87
CA LYS A 103 25.78 19.79 29.80
C LYS A 103 25.27 19.34 28.43
N LEU A 104 25.21 20.27 27.49
CA LEU A 104 24.87 20.06 26.08
C LEU A 104 26.12 19.77 25.26
N ASP A 105 25.96 18.94 24.22
CA ASP A 105 27.01 18.72 23.21
C ASP A 105 27.22 19.93 22.29
N VAL A 106 26.16 20.72 22.08
CA VAL A 106 26.17 21.95 21.28
C VAL A 106 25.25 22.98 21.93
N ALA A 107 25.71 24.23 21.97
CA ALA A 107 24.91 25.33 22.52
C ALA A 107 23.73 25.67 21.60
N PRO A 108 22.57 26.11 22.15
CA PRO A 108 21.54 26.75 21.34
C PRO A 108 22.08 28.01 20.67
N THR A 109 21.63 28.29 19.46
CA THR A 109 22.13 29.42 18.66
C THR A 109 20.99 30.21 18.02
N ILE A 110 21.26 31.45 17.63
CA ILE A 110 20.31 32.25 16.85
C ILE A 110 20.76 32.26 15.39
N ILE A 111 19.92 31.75 14.50
CA ILE A 111 20.15 31.75 13.05
C ILE A 111 18.93 32.40 12.38
N LYS A 112 19.17 33.42 11.55
CA LYS A 112 18.12 34.18 10.85
C LYS A 112 16.98 34.66 11.78
N GLY A 113 17.34 35.12 12.98
CA GLY A 113 16.37 35.62 13.97
C GLY A 113 15.51 34.53 14.63
N ARG A 114 15.90 33.26 14.51
CA ARG A 114 15.26 32.14 15.23
C ARG A 114 16.25 31.45 16.15
N THR A 115 15.78 31.16 17.37
CA THR A 115 16.50 30.30 18.31
C THR A 115 16.38 28.86 17.86
N LEU A 116 17.53 28.24 17.58
CA LEU A 116 17.65 26.84 17.25
C LEU A 116 18.25 26.08 18.44
N VAL A 117 17.62 24.97 18.82
CA VAL A 117 17.98 24.16 19.99
C VAL A 117 18.36 22.74 19.56
N PRO A 118 19.24 22.03 20.30
CA PRO A 118 19.58 20.65 19.99
C PRO A 118 18.36 19.74 20.11
N VAL A 119 17.92 19.16 18.99
CA VAL A 119 16.63 18.43 18.92
C VAL A 119 16.57 17.26 19.88
N ARG A 120 17.63 16.43 19.92
CA ARG A 120 17.70 15.24 20.76
C ARG A 120 17.58 15.57 22.24
N PHE A 121 18.37 16.54 22.71
CA PHE A 121 18.37 16.96 24.11
C PHE A 121 16.98 17.39 24.57
N VAL A 122 16.32 18.25 23.79
CA VAL A 122 14.99 18.76 24.13
C VAL A 122 13.95 17.64 24.09
N SER A 123 13.91 16.87 23.00
CA SER A 123 12.94 15.80 22.80
C SER A 123 13.01 14.71 23.86
N GLU A 124 14.20 14.16 24.13
CA GLU A 124 14.37 13.04 25.08
C GLU A 124 14.00 13.46 26.50
N ASN A 125 14.38 14.66 26.94
CA ASN A 125 13.99 15.17 28.25
C ASN A 125 12.48 15.45 28.35
N LEU A 126 11.81 15.73 27.23
CA LEU A 126 10.34 15.88 27.17
C LEU A 126 9.61 14.55 26.85
N GLY A 127 10.32 13.42 26.95
CA GLY A 127 9.77 12.07 26.85
C GLY A 127 9.56 11.56 25.43
N ALA A 128 10.31 12.07 24.45
CA ALA A 128 10.22 11.67 23.05
C ALA A 128 11.54 11.08 22.53
N ASP A 129 11.45 10.07 21.67
CA ASP A 129 12.61 9.46 21.01
C ASP A 129 13.00 10.24 19.75
N VAL A 130 14.30 10.25 19.42
CA VAL A 130 14.82 10.94 18.22
C VAL A 130 15.68 10.04 17.35
N THR A 131 15.24 9.86 16.11
CA THR A 131 15.93 9.08 15.08
C THR A 131 16.33 9.99 13.91
N TRP A 132 17.56 9.85 13.42
CA TRP A 132 17.98 10.45 12.15
C TRP A 132 17.74 9.46 11.01
N VAL A 133 17.10 9.90 9.92
CA VAL A 133 16.89 9.11 8.70
C VAL A 133 17.76 9.69 7.59
N PRO A 134 18.96 9.13 7.34
CA PRO A 134 19.94 9.72 6.41
C PRO A 134 19.43 9.83 4.98
N SER A 135 18.69 8.82 4.51
CA SER A 135 18.17 8.74 3.14
C SER A 135 17.14 9.83 2.83
N LYS A 136 16.45 10.35 3.86
CA LYS A 136 15.45 11.43 3.73
C LYS A 136 15.98 12.78 4.23
N GLN A 137 17.17 12.83 4.82
CA GLN A 137 17.67 13.99 5.55
C GLN A 137 16.67 14.49 6.61
N THR A 138 16.02 13.56 7.32
CA THR A 138 14.91 13.86 8.23
C THR A 138 15.26 13.50 9.66
N VAL A 139 15.05 14.44 10.58
CA VAL A 139 14.97 14.14 12.03
C VAL A 139 13.54 13.70 12.34
N VAL A 140 13.40 12.50 12.88
CA VAL A 140 12.14 11.92 13.31
C VAL A 140 12.06 11.97 14.82
N VAL A 141 11.11 12.74 15.35
CA VAL A 141 10.81 12.83 16.77
C VAL A 141 9.51 12.06 17.05
N ARG A 142 9.56 11.11 17.98
CA ARG A 142 8.40 10.30 18.40
C ARG A 142 8.06 10.61 19.84
N GLY A 143 7.00 11.38 20.03
CA GLY A 143 6.43 11.58 21.35
C GLY A 143 5.74 10.31 21.87
N PRO A 144 5.46 10.24 23.18
CA PRO A 144 4.70 9.14 23.74
C PRO A 144 3.32 9.10 23.07
N ALA A 145 2.76 7.88 22.94
CA ALA A 145 1.43 7.71 22.35
C ALA A 145 0.42 8.61 23.08
N PRO A 146 -0.49 9.30 22.37
CA PRO A 146 -1.46 10.18 23.01
C PRO A 146 -2.27 9.42 24.08
N ALA A 147 -2.45 10.03 25.26
CA ALA A 147 -3.32 9.49 26.30
C ALA A 147 -4.82 9.50 25.92
N THR A 148 -5.18 10.15 24.80
CA THR A 148 -6.54 10.19 24.27
C THR A 148 -6.82 8.99 23.38
N THR A 149 -7.87 8.23 23.71
CA THR A 149 -8.40 7.16 22.87
C THR A 149 -8.93 7.73 21.55
N PHE A 150 -8.31 7.34 20.44
CA PHE A 150 -8.78 7.66 19.09
C PHE A 150 -9.60 6.50 18.52
N LYS A 151 -10.44 6.84 17.54
CA LYS A 151 -11.20 5.89 16.72
C LYS A 151 -10.70 5.86 15.27
N VAL A 152 -10.95 4.74 14.61
CA VAL A 152 -10.75 4.53 13.18
C VAL A 152 -12.09 4.21 12.54
N GLY A 153 -12.43 4.95 11.48
CA GLY A 153 -13.59 4.68 10.65
C GLY A 153 -13.29 3.60 9.62
N ILE A 154 -14.28 2.79 9.27
CA ILE A 154 -14.23 1.85 8.15
C ILE A 154 -15.49 2.05 7.32
N MET A 155 -15.33 2.27 6.01
CA MET A 155 -16.41 2.22 5.03
C MET A 155 -16.13 1.09 4.04
N THR A 156 -17.02 0.11 3.99
CA THR A 156 -16.88 -1.09 3.15
C THR A 156 -18.14 -1.40 2.35
N GLY A 157 -18.14 -2.42 1.49
CA GLY A 157 -19.35 -2.88 0.82
C GLY A 157 -20.28 -3.64 1.75
N THR A 158 -21.50 -3.83 1.26
CA THR A 158 -22.50 -4.68 1.93
C THR A 158 -22.16 -6.17 1.74
N ALA A 159 -22.75 -7.04 2.57
CA ALA A 159 -22.58 -8.49 2.43
C ALA A 159 -22.96 -9.02 1.04
N VAL A 160 -23.90 -8.36 0.36
CA VAL A 160 -24.34 -8.72 -1.00
C VAL A 160 -23.28 -8.41 -2.05
N GLN A 161 -22.47 -7.36 -1.83
CA GLN A 161 -21.43 -6.95 -2.78
C GLN A 161 -20.17 -7.79 -2.59
N ASN A 162 -19.72 -7.92 -1.34
CA ASN A 162 -18.60 -8.77 -0.98
C ASN A 162 -18.68 -9.08 0.52
N GLU A 163 -18.96 -10.33 0.85
CA GLU A 163 -19.07 -10.75 2.26
C GLU A 163 -17.73 -10.67 2.99
N GLU A 164 -16.61 -10.96 2.31
CA GLU A 164 -15.28 -11.04 2.91
C GLU A 164 -14.84 -9.71 3.52
N GLU A 165 -15.07 -8.61 2.80
CA GLU A 165 -14.69 -7.27 3.25
C GLU A 165 -15.56 -6.77 4.42
N LEU A 166 -16.84 -7.14 4.44
CA LEU A 166 -17.69 -6.82 5.59
C LEU A 166 -17.25 -7.62 6.83
N ARG A 167 -16.95 -8.91 6.68
CA ARG A 167 -16.45 -9.76 7.77
C ARG A 167 -15.10 -9.26 8.30
N ALA A 168 -14.22 -8.79 7.42
CA ALA A 168 -12.95 -8.16 7.80
C ALA A 168 -13.18 -6.91 8.69
N ALA A 169 -14.14 -6.07 8.32
CA ALA A 169 -14.49 -4.88 9.08
C ALA A 169 -15.15 -5.21 10.43
N GLU A 170 -16.01 -6.23 10.46
CA GLU A 170 -16.61 -6.76 11.69
C GLU A 170 -15.54 -7.39 12.62
N ASN A 171 -14.56 -8.09 12.06
CA ASN A 171 -13.41 -8.62 12.80
C ASN A 171 -12.59 -7.51 13.43
N ALA A 172 -12.32 -6.43 12.69
CA ALA A 172 -11.66 -5.25 13.22
C ALA A 172 -12.48 -4.64 14.38
N LYS A 173 -13.80 -4.52 14.22
CA LYS A 173 -14.69 -4.04 15.29
C LYS A 173 -14.69 -4.97 16.51
N ARG A 174 -14.65 -6.29 16.32
CA ARG A 174 -14.53 -7.26 17.43
C ARG A 174 -13.21 -7.12 18.17
N LYS A 175 -12.10 -6.94 17.45
CA LYS A 175 -10.75 -6.78 18.01
C LYS A 175 -10.58 -5.47 18.79
N TYR A 176 -11.13 -4.37 18.27
CA TYR A 176 -10.86 -3.02 18.77
C TYR A 176 -12.05 -2.35 19.47
N GLY A 177 -13.22 -2.99 19.50
CA GLY A 177 -14.43 -2.51 20.16
C GLY A 177 -14.89 -1.14 19.64
N ASP A 178 -15.23 -0.25 20.57
CA ASP A 178 -15.73 1.11 20.28
C ASP A 178 -14.71 2.02 19.59
N ARG A 179 -13.47 1.56 19.42
CA ARG A 179 -12.45 2.26 18.62
C ARG A 179 -12.71 2.15 17.12
N ILE A 180 -13.66 1.33 16.68
CA ILE A 180 -14.03 1.18 15.27
C ILE A 180 -15.43 1.73 15.01
N VAL A 181 -15.52 2.66 14.07
CA VAL A 181 -16.78 3.17 13.53
C VAL A 181 -16.98 2.56 12.15
N LEU A 182 -17.87 1.57 12.04
CA LEU A 182 -18.13 0.84 10.80
C LEU A 182 -19.39 1.37 10.10
N THR A 183 -19.29 1.64 8.81
CA THR A 183 -20.42 1.87 7.90
C THR A 183 -20.21 1.13 6.58
N THR A 184 -21.24 1.12 5.74
CA THR A 184 -21.14 0.61 4.36
C THR A 184 -21.48 1.70 3.34
N TYR A 185 -20.94 1.60 2.12
CA TYR A 185 -21.49 2.32 0.97
C TYR A 185 -22.74 1.61 0.42
N PRO A 186 -23.63 2.31 -0.29
CA PRO A 186 -24.84 1.71 -0.87
C PRO A 186 -24.53 0.64 -1.92
N ALA A 187 -25.42 -0.35 -2.05
CA ALA A 187 -25.31 -1.41 -3.05
C ALA A 187 -25.24 -0.85 -4.49
N LYS A 188 -26.02 0.20 -4.77
CA LYS A 188 -26.06 0.92 -6.06
C LYS A 188 -25.20 2.19 -6.03
N PHE A 189 -23.98 2.09 -5.51
CA PHE A 189 -23.06 3.23 -5.35
C PHE A 189 -22.89 4.10 -6.60
N ALA A 190 -22.93 3.51 -7.80
CA ALA A 190 -22.76 4.24 -9.06
C ALA A 190 -23.86 5.29 -9.30
N THR A 191 -25.06 5.07 -8.77
CA THR A 191 -26.21 6.00 -8.87
C THR A 191 -26.54 6.69 -7.54
N GLU A 192 -25.92 6.27 -6.44
CA GLU A 192 -26.18 6.75 -5.08
C GLU A 192 -24.94 7.44 -4.46
N THR A 193 -24.23 8.23 -5.25
CA THR A 193 -22.99 8.90 -4.83
C THR A 193 -23.18 9.82 -3.62
N GLU A 194 -24.33 10.50 -3.51
CA GLU A 194 -24.67 11.36 -2.37
C GLU A 194 -24.77 10.57 -1.05
N THR A 195 -25.27 9.34 -1.10
CA THR A 195 -25.33 8.45 0.06
C THR A 195 -23.92 8.04 0.47
N THR A 196 -23.03 7.70 -0.49
CA THR A 196 -21.61 7.42 -0.21
C THR A 196 -20.92 8.61 0.49
N ILE A 197 -21.14 9.83 -0.01
CA ILE A 197 -20.59 11.07 0.58
C ILE A 197 -21.14 11.27 2.00
N SER A 198 -22.44 11.11 2.18
CA SER A 198 -23.12 11.31 3.47
C SER A 198 -22.63 10.32 4.52
N ASN A 199 -22.48 9.04 4.17
CA ASN A 199 -22.00 8.00 5.08
C ASN A 199 -20.56 8.27 5.54
N LEU A 200 -19.68 8.67 4.62
CA LEU A 200 -18.29 9.00 4.97
C LEU A 200 -18.19 10.25 5.86
N LYS A 201 -19.01 11.28 5.58
CA LYS A 201 -19.10 12.49 6.43
C LYS A 201 -19.63 12.17 7.83
N ALA A 202 -20.59 11.24 7.95
CA ALA A 202 -21.12 10.82 9.24
C ALA A 202 -20.01 10.23 10.13
N ILE A 203 -19.14 9.39 9.58
CA ILE A 203 -17.93 8.91 10.30
C ILE A 203 -17.05 10.09 10.73
N ALA A 204 -16.74 11.01 9.80
CA ALA A 204 -15.82 12.11 10.05
C ALA A 204 -16.37 13.16 11.05
N SER A 205 -17.69 13.18 11.29
CA SER A 205 -18.35 14.05 12.27
C SER A 205 -17.99 13.68 13.71
N ASP A 206 -17.63 12.42 13.97
CA ASP A 206 -17.06 12.01 15.25
C ASP A 206 -15.63 12.55 15.37
N LYS A 207 -15.45 13.55 16.26
CA LYS A 207 -14.15 14.21 16.50
C LYS A 207 -13.07 13.25 17.02
N SER A 208 -13.45 12.12 17.61
CA SER A 208 -12.53 11.08 18.06
C SER A 208 -12.00 10.21 16.91
N VAL A 209 -12.66 10.21 15.74
CA VAL A 209 -12.14 9.55 14.54
C VAL A 209 -10.97 10.36 13.98
N LYS A 210 -9.83 9.69 13.80
CA LYS A 210 -8.57 10.27 13.29
C LYS A 210 -8.04 9.60 12.02
N ALA A 211 -8.60 8.45 11.64
CA ALA A 211 -8.36 7.81 10.37
C ALA A 211 -9.63 7.19 9.82
N ILE A 212 -9.76 7.09 8.50
CA ILE A 212 -10.84 6.36 7.83
C ILE A 212 -10.24 5.43 6.77
N ILE A 213 -10.65 4.17 6.82
CA ILE A 213 -10.32 3.14 5.84
C ILE A 213 -11.52 3.00 4.92
N ILE A 214 -11.31 3.10 3.61
CA ILE A 214 -12.35 2.94 2.59
C ILE A 214 -11.96 1.75 1.73
N ASN A 215 -12.76 0.69 1.70
CA ASN A 215 -12.52 -0.45 0.82
C ASN A 215 -13.83 -1.18 0.48
N GLN A 216 -14.30 -1.20 -0.76
CA GLN A 216 -13.69 -0.62 -1.94
C GLN A 216 -13.91 0.90 -2.01
N ALA A 217 -12.93 1.65 -2.52
CA ALA A 217 -13.10 3.06 -2.86
C ALA A 217 -13.85 3.20 -4.20
N VAL A 218 -15.14 2.88 -4.17
CA VAL A 218 -16.09 2.88 -5.30
C VAL A 218 -16.30 4.26 -5.93
N VAL A 219 -16.97 4.32 -7.08
CA VAL A 219 -17.37 5.59 -7.73
C VAL A 219 -18.08 6.51 -6.74
N GLY A 220 -17.61 7.77 -6.66
CA GLY A 220 -18.08 8.77 -5.69
C GLY A 220 -17.19 8.87 -4.45
N SER A 221 -16.25 7.95 -4.25
CA SER A 221 -15.29 8.00 -3.15
C SER A 221 -14.35 9.20 -3.27
N ALA A 222 -13.93 9.59 -4.48
CA ALA A 222 -13.10 10.79 -4.67
C ALA A 222 -13.77 12.04 -4.07
N SER A 223 -15.04 12.27 -4.43
CA SER A 223 -15.85 13.38 -3.91
C SER A 223 -16.14 13.27 -2.42
N ALA A 224 -16.37 12.05 -1.92
CA ALA A 224 -16.57 11.81 -0.49
C ALA A 224 -15.31 12.16 0.33
N ILE A 225 -14.13 11.79 -0.17
CA ILE A 225 -12.85 12.09 0.46
C ILE A 225 -12.60 13.60 0.47
N ASP A 226 -12.85 14.31 -0.64
CA ASP A 226 -12.74 15.78 -0.69
C ASP A 226 -13.66 16.45 0.33
N ALA A 227 -14.91 15.98 0.44
CA ALA A 227 -15.87 16.52 1.40
C ALA A 227 -15.42 16.30 2.86
N VAL A 228 -14.83 15.14 3.17
CA VAL A 228 -14.25 14.87 4.48
C VAL A 228 -13.00 15.72 4.73
N LYS A 229 -12.05 15.80 3.79
CA LYS A 229 -10.83 16.59 3.93
C LYS A 229 -11.12 18.09 4.10
N LYS A 230 -12.18 18.60 3.46
CA LYS A 230 -12.67 19.97 3.68
C LYS A 230 -13.16 20.20 5.12
N MET A 231 -13.81 19.21 5.73
CA MET A 231 -14.32 19.28 7.10
C MET A 231 -13.25 18.95 8.16
N ARG A 232 -12.36 18.02 7.84
CA ARG A 232 -11.34 17.44 8.72
C ARG A 232 -10.01 17.30 7.94
N PRO A 233 -9.27 18.40 7.74
CA PRO A 233 -7.99 18.37 7.03
C PRO A 233 -6.94 17.45 7.69
N ASP A 234 -7.11 17.16 8.99
CA ASP A 234 -6.24 16.32 9.81
C ASP A 234 -6.47 14.81 9.65
N MET A 235 -7.53 14.40 8.97
CA MET A 235 -7.95 13.00 8.85
C MET A 235 -6.98 12.19 7.99
N LEU A 236 -6.50 11.06 8.49
CA LEU A 236 -5.81 10.07 7.65
C LEU A 236 -6.84 9.29 6.83
N ILE A 237 -6.67 9.22 5.51
CA ILE A 237 -7.53 8.45 4.60
C ILE A 237 -6.70 7.36 3.91
N ILE A 238 -7.09 6.11 4.15
CA ILE A 238 -6.52 4.93 3.47
C ILE A 238 -7.60 4.35 2.56
N ALA A 239 -7.32 4.26 1.26
CA ALA A 239 -8.27 3.77 0.26
C ALA A 239 -7.77 2.48 -0.41
N GLY A 240 -8.53 1.39 -0.27
CA GLY A 240 -8.30 0.12 -0.93
C GLY A 240 -9.17 -0.02 -2.18
N THR A 241 -8.63 -0.68 -3.21
CA THR A 241 -9.33 -1.04 -4.46
C THR A 241 -10.10 0.16 -5.07
N PRO A 242 -9.38 1.21 -5.50
CA PRO A 242 -10.01 2.38 -6.11
C PRO A 242 -10.73 2.02 -7.42
N GLY A 243 -12.01 2.39 -7.50
CA GLY A 243 -12.90 2.17 -8.63
C GLY A 243 -12.99 3.34 -9.62
N GLU A 244 -12.28 4.44 -9.34
CA GLU A 244 -12.17 5.61 -10.20
C GLU A 244 -10.76 5.70 -10.82
N ASP A 245 -10.53 6.69 -11.69
CA ASP A 245 -9.23 6.88 -12.34
C ASP A 245 -8.08 6.94 -11.33
N ARG A 246 -6.96 6.28 -11.65
CA ARG A 246 -5.86 6.09 -10.71
C ARG A 246 -5.12 7.40 -10.41
N ASP A 247 -4.95 8.26 -11.40
CA ASP A 247 -4.29 9.57 -11.23
C ASP A 247 -5.19 10.50 -10.40
N LEU A 248 -6.51 10.46 -10.66
CA LEU A 248 -7.49 11.16 -9.84
C LEU A 248 -7.41 10.72 -8.38
N MET A 249 -7.51 9.42 -8.11
CA MET A 249 -7.52 8.88 -6.75
C MET A 249 -6.20 9.10 -6.00
N ALA A 250 -5.06 9.12 -6.71
CA ALA A 250 -3.77 9.48 -6.14
C ALA A 250 -3.75 10.89 -5.52
N GLY A 251 -4.58 11.81 -6.03
CA GLY A 251 -4.74 13.16 -5.48
C GLY A 251 -5.74 13.28 -4.33
N LYS A 252 -6.40 12.20 -3.90
CA LYS A 252 -7.51 12.24 -2.92
C LYS A 252 -7.14 11.62 -1.58
N ALA A 253 -6.64 10.38 -1.58
CA ALA A 253 -6.32 9.64 -0.36
C ALA A 253 -4.86 9.79 0.05
N ASP A 254 -4.56 9.66 1.34
CA ASP A 254 -3.20 9.75 1.87
C ASP A 254 -2.41 8.47 1.62
N ILE A 255 -3.09 7.32 1.57
CA ILE A 255 -2.53 6.02 1.23
C ILE A 255 -3.53 5.29 0.34
N LEU A 256 -3.04 4.71 -0.76
CA LEU A 256 -3.83 3.83 -1.62
C LEU A 256 -3.24 2.43 -1.68
N MET A 257 -4.11 1.42 -1.72
CA MET A 257 -3.73 0.02 -1.91
C MET A 257 -4.54 -0.56 -3.07
N GLN A 258 -3.86 -1.16 -4.03
CA GLN A 258 -4.48 -1.81 -5.20
C GLN A 258 -3.68 -3.05 -5.59
N LEU A 259 -4.33 -4.02 -6.23
CA LEU A 259 -3.61 -5.11 -6.89
C LEU A 259 -2.65 -4.53 -7.95
N ASN A 260 -1.46 -5.14 -8.06
CA ASN A 260 -0.60 -4.87 -9.21
C ASN A 260 -1.09 -5.63 -10.44
N ASP A 261 -2.20 -5.20 -11.04
CA ASP A 261 -2.81 -5.92 -12.15
C ASP A 261 -1.87 -6.13 -13.34
N ILE A 262 -1.00 -5.18 -13.64
CA ILE A 262 -0.05 -5.33 -14.76
C ILE A 262 0.94 -6.46 -14.43
N GLU A 263 1.62 -6.39 -13.29
CA GLU A 263 2.64 -7.37 -12.90
C GLU A 263 2.07 -8.77 -12.64
N ARG A 264 0.76 -8.87 -12.32
CA ARG A 264 0.06 -10.16 -12.33
C ARG A 264 0.14 -10.88 -13.67
N GLY A 265 0.37 -10.16 -14.77
CA GLY A 265 0.63 -10.76 -16.08
C GLY A 265 1.88 -11.63 -16.12
N VAL A 266 2.91 -11.30 -15.33
CA VAL A 266 4.09 -12.16 -15.15
C VAL A 266 3.78 -13.25 -14.11
N ASN A 267 3.35 -12.83 -12.92
CA ASN A 267 3.20 -13.70 -11.74
C ASN A 267 2.25 -14.89 -11.97
N ILE A 268 1.15 -14.69 -12.70
CA ILE A 268 0.20 -15.76 -13.04
C ILE A 268 0.82 -16.81 -13.97
N ILE A 269 1.59 -16.37 -14.96
CA ILE A 269 2.24 -17.27 -15.92
C ILE A 269 3.38 -18.02 -15.26
N GLU A 270 4.17 -17.37 -14.41
CA GLU A 270 5.20 -18.04 -13.62
C GLU A 270 4.60 -19.10 -12.69
N GLN A 271 3.45 -18.81 -12.07
CA GLN A 271 2.75 -19.80 -11.26
C GLN A 271 2.24 -20.97 -12.10
N ALA A 272 1.62 -20.70 -13.24
CA ALA A 272 1.21 -21.76 -14.17
C ALA A 272 2.41 -22.62 -14.63
N HIS A 273 3.55 -22.00 -14.90
CA HIS A 273 4.79 -22.69 -15.26
C HIS A 273 5.30 -23.59 -14.15
N LYS A 274 5.35 -23.08 -12.90
CA LYS A 274 5.73 -23.87 -11.71
C LYS A 274 4.82 -25.09 -11.51
N MET A 275 3.54 -24.96 -11.86
CA MET A 275 2.56 -26.05 -11.83
C MET A 275 2.64 -27.00 -13.03
N GLY A 276 3.57 -26.76 -13.97
CA GLY A 276 3.86 -27.64 -15.11
C GLY A 276 3.10 -27.31 -16.40
N ALA A 277 2.50 -26.12 -16.51
CA ALA A 277 1.74 -25.75 -17.70
C ALA A 277 2.60 -25.72 -18.97
N LYS A 278 2.05 -26.29 -20.05
CA LYS A 278 2.58 -26.25 -21.43
C LYS A 278 1.73 -25.36 -22.33
N THR A 279 0.45 -25.19 -21.99
CA THR A 279 -0.49 -24.27 -22.65
C THR A 279 -1.14 -23.38 -21.59
N PHE A 280 -1.43 -22.13 -21.93
CA PHE A 280 -2.16 -21.19 -21.10
C PHE A 280 -3.33 -20.61 -21.88
N VAL A 281 -4.56 -20.84 -21.42
CA VAL A 281 -5.79 -20.33 -22.04
C VAL A 281 -6.30 -19.13 -21.24
N HIS A 282 -6.34 -17.97 -21.90
CA HIS A 282 -6.79 -16.71 -21.35
C HIS A 282 -8.20 -16.37 -21.88
N TYR A 283 -9.19 -16.38 -20.99
CA TYR A 283 -10.58 -16.00 -21.29
C TYR A 283 -10.86 -14.54 -20.96
N SER A 284 -11.31 -13.79 -21.95
CA SER A 284 -11.78 -12.42 -21.77
C SER A 284 -12.79 -12.03 -22.85
N PHE A 285 -13.19 -10.77 -22.86
CA PHE A 285 -14.19 -10.22 -23.76
C PHE A 285 -13.86 -8.76 -24.11
N ALA A 286 -14.48 -8.26 -25.18
CA ALA A 286 -14.17 -6.96 -25.78
C ALA A 286 -14.10 -5.79 -24.77
N ARG A 287 -15.06 -5.68 -23.84
CA ARG A 287 -15.07 -4.62 -22.81
C ARG A 287 -13.85 -4.66 -21.90
N HIS A 288 -13.42 -5.84 -21.44
CA HIS A 288 -12.20 -5.98 -20.66
C HIS A 288 -10.95 -5.73 -21.51
N MET A 289 -10.93 -6.16 -22.77
CA MET A 289 -9.81 -5.90 -23.68
C MET A 289 -9.72 -4.45 -24.18
N SER A 290 -10.77 -3.66 -23.98
CA SER A 290 -10.77 -2.21 -24.18
C SER A 290 -10.28 -1.43 -22.95
N ASN A 291 -10.11 -2.09 -21.80
CA ASN A 291 -9.48 -1.50 -20.62
C ASN A 291 -7.96 -1.61 -20.73
N ALA A 292 -7.26 -0.47 -20.77
CA ALA A 292 -5.82 -0.40 -20.98
C ALA A 292 -5.02 -1.29 -20.00
N THR A 293 -5.33 -1.24 -18.70
CA THR A 293 -4.62 -2.04 -17.68
C THR A 293 -4.78 -3.54 -17.92
N LEU A 294 -5.99 -4.00 -18.25
CA LEU A 294 -6.26 -5.42 -18.48
C LEU A 294 -5.69 -5.90 -19.82
N TYR A 295 -5.68 -5.03 -20.83
CA TYR A 295 -5.01 -5.27 -22.10
C TYR A 295 -3.49 -5.42 -21.92
N ASP A 296 -2.85 -4.48 -21.22
CA ASP A 296 -1.41 -4.51 -20.94
C ASP A 296 -1.03 -5.76 -20.13
N ARG A 297 -1.85 -6.15 -19.15
CA ARG A 297 -1.69 -7.41 -18.42
C ARG A 297 -1.68 -8.61 -19.37
N ARG A 298 -2.63 -8.69 -20.31
CA ARG A 298 -2.70 -9.77 -21.30
C ARG A 298 -1.47 -9.78 -22.20
N VAL A 299 -1.03 -8.63 -22.70
CA VAL A 299 0.19 -8.53 -23.52
C VAL A 299 1.40 -9.03 -22.74
N LEU A 300 1.49 -8.69 -21.45
CA LEU A 300 2.56 -9.17 -20.59
C LEU A 300 2.47 -10.67 -20.32
N MET A 301 1.26 -11.24 -20.17
CA MET A 301 1.06 -12.69 -20.09
C MET A 301 1.57 -13.40 -21.33
N GLU A 302 1.21 -12.91 -22.53
CA GLU A 302 1.63 -13.48 -23.80
C GLU A 302 3.16 -13.49 -23.96
N LYS A 303 3.82 -12.35 -23.69
CA LYS A 303 5.29 -12.24 -23.68
C LYS A 303 5.95 -13.16 -22.65
N THR A 304 5.35 -13.31 -21.48
CA THR A 304 5.87 -14.19 -20.43
C THR A 304 5.72 -15.66 -20.81
N CYS A 305 4.61 -16.02 -21.47
CA CYS A 305 4.40 -17.34 -22.04
C CYS A 305 5.48 -17.67 -23.08
N GLU A 306 5.76 -16.76 -24.01
CA GLU A 306 6.84 -16.92 -25.00
C GLU A 306 8.20 -17.17 -24.33
N LYS A 307 8.56 -16.35 -23.34
CA LYS A 307 9.82 -16.47 -22.59
C LYS A 307 9.95 -17.83 -21.88
N LEU A 308 8.85 -18.39 -21.38
CA LEU A 308 8.82 -19.64 -20.62
C LEU A 308 8.48 -20.87 -21.47
N GLY A 309 8.34 -20.71 -22.79
CA GLY A 309 7.99 -21.81 -23.70
C GLY A 309 6.60 -22.38 -23.48
N ILE A 310 5.64 -21.55 -23.04
CA ILE A 310 4.23 -21.90 -22.85
C ILE A 310 3.44 -21.40 -24.04
N LYS A 311 2.58 -22.24 -24.62
CA LYS A 311 1.66 -21.83 -25.69
C LYS A 311 0.57 -20.92 -25.12
N PHE A 312 0.50 -19.67 -25.55
CA PHE A 312 -0.60 -18.76 -25.22
C PHE A 312 -1.79 -18.98 -26.15
N VAL A 313 -3.01 -19.02 -25.58
CA VAL A 313 -4.27 -19.14 -26.32
C VAL A 313 -5.26 -18.11 -25.78
N PHE A 314 -5.68 -17.18 -26.63
CA PHE A 314 -6.78 -16.28 -26.30
C PHE A 314 -8.13 -16.94 -26.64
N ALA A 315 -9.09 -16.85 -25.72
CA ALA A 315 -10.46 -17.29 -25.93
C ALA A 315 -11.43 -16.13 -25.66
N ASP A 316 -12.25 -15.81 -26.66
CA ASP A 316 -13.26 -14.76 -26.58
C ASP A 316 -14.53 -15.34 -25.94
N ALA A 317 -14.79 -14.93 -24.72
CA ALA A 317 -15.96 -15.33 -23.94
C ALA A 317 -17.07 -14.29 -24.09
N PRO A 318 -18.34 -14.64 -23.83
CA PRO A 318 -19.41 -13.65 -23.72
C PRO A 318 -19.16 -12.65 -22.59
N ASP A 319 -19.56 -11.39 -22.77
CA ASP A 319 -19.57 -10.40 -21.69
C ASP A 319 -20.74 -10.69 -20.74
N PRO A 320 -20.52 -10.88 -19.43
CA PRO A 320 -21.60 -11.13 -18.47
C PRO A 320 -22.57 -9.96 -18.30
N THR A 321 -22.26 -8.77 -18.79
CA THR A 321 -23.20 -7.63 -18.84
C THR A 321 -23.87 -7.46 -20.21
N GLY A 322 -23.59 -8.35 -21.17
CA GLY A 322 -24.24 -8.38 -22.48
C GLY A 322 -25.55 -9.15 -22.48
N GLU A 323 -26.08 -9.44 -23.67
CA GLU A 323 -27.40 -10.06 -23.88
C GLU A 323 -27.54 -11.42 -23.17
N GLY A 324 -26.53 -12.29 -23.24
CA GLY A 324 -26.55 -13.60 -22.58
C GLY A 324 -26.35 -13.56 -21.05
N GLY A 325 -25.97 -12.40 -20.51
CA GLY A 325 -25.75 -12.19 -19.09
C GLY A 325 -24.71 -13.13 -18.45
N THR A 326 -24.73 -13.15 -17.12
CA THR A 326 -23.95 -14.09 -16.30
C THR A 326 -24.20 -15.56 -16.68
N PRO A 327 -25.44 -16.04 -16.89
CA PRO A 327 -25.68 -17.44 -17.26
C PRO A 327 -25.05 -17.84 -18.59
N GLY A 328 -25.12 -17.00 -19.62
CA GLY A 328 -24.50 -17.26 -20.92
C GLY A 328 -22.98 -17.33 -20.83
N THR A 329 -22.36 -16.47 -20.02
CA THR A 329 -20.92 -16.53 -19.75
C THR A 329 -20.53 -17.81 -19.03
N GLN A 330 -21.29 -18.21 -18.01
CA GLN A 330 -21.05 -19.44 -17.26
C GLN A 330 -21.19 -20.68 -18.14
N GLN A 331 -22.22 -20.74 -18.97
CA GLN A 331 -22.46 -21.84 -19.91
C GLN A 331 -21.30 -21.99 -20.89
N PHE A 332 -20.84 -20.89 -21.49
CA PHE A 332 -19.69 -20.89 -22.39
C PHE A 332 -18.45 -21.48 -21.73
N ILE A 333 -18.14 -21.09 -20.49
CA ILE A 333 -16.99 -21.63 -19.75
C ILE A 333 -17.16 -23.13 -19.45
N MET A 334 -18.38 -23.57 -19.10
CA MET A 334 -18.67 -24.99 -18.85
C MET A 334 -18.46 -25.87 -20.08
N GLU A 335 -18.69 -25.34 -21.28
CA GLU A 335 -18.51 -26.07 -22.55
C GLU A 335 -17.08 -25.95 -23.09
N ASP A 336 -16.49 -24.75 -23.03
CA ASP A 336 -15.23 -24.48 -23.70
C ASP A 336 -14.02 -25.03 -22.95
N VAL A 337 -14.01 -24.98 -21.61
CA VAL A 337 -12.87 -25.48 -20.82
C VAL A 337 -12.62 -26.97 -21.10
N PRO A 338 -13.62 -27.88 -21.03
CA PRO A 338 -13.43 -29.28 -21.41
C PRO A 338 -12.92 -29.46 -22.85
N ARG A 339 -13.44 -28.65 -23.80
CA ARG A 339 -13.00 -28.67 -25.20
C ARG A 339 -11.52 -28.29 -25.34
N LYS A 340 -11.05 -27.29 -24.60
CA LYS A 340 -9.64 -26.89 -24.59
C LYS A 340 -8.75 -27.92 -23.92
N ILE A 341 -9.24 -28.59 -22.87
CA ILE A 341 -8.52 -29.72 -22.23
C ILE A 341 -8.38 -30.87 -23.22
N ALA A 342 -9.44 -31.22 -23.97
CA ALA A 342 -9.36 -32.23 -25.02
C ALA A 342 -8.39 -31.84 -26.15
N GLN A 343 -8.34 -30.55 -26.50
CA GLN A 343 -7.47 -30.03 -27.57
C GLN A 343 -5.98 -29.96 -27.18
N TYR A 344 -5.68 -29.57 -25.94
CA TYR A 344 -4.31 -29.23 -25.51
C TYR A 344 -3.76 -30.12 -24.39
N GLY A 345 -4.57 -31.02 -23.85
CA GLY A 345 -4.21 -31.92 -22.77
C GLY A 345 -4.30 -31.30 -21.38
N LYS A 346 -4.08 -32.14 -20.36
CA LYS A 346 -4.20 -31.78 -18.93
C LYS A 346 -3.15 -30.80 -18.43
N ASP A 347 -2.04 -30.60 -19.14
CA ASP A 347 -1.00 -29.63 -18.75
C ASP A 347 -1.32 -28.23 -19.31
N THR A 348 -2.61 -27.90 -19.33
CA THR A 348 -3.15 -26.62 -19.76
C THR A 348 -3.61 -25.84 -18.55
N ALA A 349 -3.12 -24.61 -18.40
CA ALA A 349 -3.55 -23.66 -17.39
C ALA A 349 -4.67 -22.77 -17.90
N PHE A 350 -5.61 -22.45 -17.02
CA PHE A 350 -6.83 -21.72 -17.34
C PHE A 350 -6.97 -20.46 -16.49
N PHE A 351 -7.20 -19.32 -17.13
CA PHE A 351 -7.42 -18.06 -16.45
C PHE A 351 -8.57 -17.28 -17.11
N GLY A 352 -9.48 -16.76 -16.29
CA GLY A 352 -10.57 -15.89 -16.72
C GLY A 352 -10.43 -14.50 -16.12
N THR A 353 -10.91 -13.49 -16.84
CA THR A 353 -10.81 -12.08 -16.40
C THR A 353 -12.00 -11.58 -15.59
N ASN A 354 -13.04 -12.40 -15.35
CA ASN A 354 -14.26 -11.99 -14.65
C ASN A 354 -14.75 -13.03 -13.62
N CYS A 355 -15.36 -12.55 -12.53
CA CYS A 355 -15.89 -13.36 -11.44
C CYS A 355 -16.91 -14.40 -11.89
N SER A 356 -17.76 -14.08 -12.89
CA SER A 356 -18.77 -15.02 -13.41
C SER A 356 -18.16 -16.30 -13.99
N MET A 357 -16.91 -16.24 -14.44
CA MET A 357 -16.21 -17.37 -15.04
C MET A 357 -15.60 -18.31 -13.99
N MET A 358 -15.40 -17.85 -12.75
CA MET A 358 -14.50 -18.52 -11.80
C MET A 358 -15.02 -19.88 -11.35
N GLU A 359 -16.25 -19.95 -10.85
CA GLU A 359 -16.83 -21.21 -10.37
C GLU A 359 -16.95 -22.28 -11.45
N PRO A 360 -17.56 -22.02 -12.63
CA PRO A 360 -17.62 -23.03 -13.68
C PRO A 360 -16.22 -23.41 -14.20
N MET A 361 -15.28 -22.46 -14.29
CA MET A 361 -13.91 -22.76 -14.72
C MET A 361 -13.21 -23.69 -13.73
N ILE A 362 -13.24 -23.39 -12.43
CA ILE A 362 -12.62 -24.23 -11.40
C ILE A 362 -13.22 -25.64 -11.43
N LYS A 363 -14.56 -25.76 -11.53
CA LYS A 363 -15.26 -27.06 -11.64
C LYS A 363 -14.74 -27.87 -12.83
N GLN A 364 -14.71 -27.27 -14.04
CA GLN A 364 -14.28 -27.99 -15.24
C GLN A 364 -12.78 -28.30 -15.26
N VAL A 365 -11.94 -27.40 -14.75
CA VAL A 365 -10.50 -27.64 -14.63
C VAL A 365 -10.21 -28.81 -13.70
N ILE A 366 -10.88 -28.88 -12.55
CA ILE A 366 -10.74 -30.00 -11.60
C ILE A 366 -11.24 -31.31 -12.20
N ALA A 367 -12.39 -31.28 -12.90
CA ALA A 367 -12.95 -32.46 -13.56
C ALA A 367 -11.99 -33.00 -14.64
N GLY A 368 -11.41 -32.13 -15.46
CA GLY A 368 -10.46 -32.49 -16.50
C GLY A 368 -8.99 -32.63 -16.06
N LYS A 369 -8.70 -32.55 -14.75
CA LYS A 369 -7.34 -32.63 -14.16
C LYS A 369 -6.35 -31.60 -14.73
N ALA A 370 -6.86 -30.47 -15.18
CA ALA A 370 -6.06 -29.38 -15.73
C ALA A 370 -5.48 -28.45 -14.64
N ILE A 371 -4.88 -27.32 -15.03
CA ILE A 371 -4.21 -26.42 -14.10
C ILE A 371 -5.05 -25.14 -13.89
N PHE A 372 -5.29 -24.77 -12.63
CA PHE A 372 -5.93 -23.51 -12.24
C PHE A 372 -4.97 -22.69 -11.37
N PRO A 373 -4.21 -21.74 -11.96
CA PRO A 373 -3.20 -20.99 -11.23
C PRO A 373 -3.81 -20.03 -10.21
N VAL A 374 -4.84 -19.27 -10.58
CA VAL A 374 -5.51 -18.32 -9.68
C VAL A 374 -6.79 -17.77 -10.30
N GLN A 375 -7.68 -17.24 -9.46
CA GLN A 375 -8.85 -16.46 -9.86
C GLN A 375 -8.50 -15.07 -10.39
N CYS A 376 -9.49 -14.43 -11.05
CA CYS A 376 -9.39 -13.04 -11.48
C CYS A 376 -9.14 -12.08 -10.30
N CYS A 377 -9.79 -12.33 -9.16
CA CYS A 377 -9.58 -11.68 -7.87
C CYS A 377 -9.18 -12.76 -6.87
N PRO A 378 -7.89 -12.91 -6.51
CA PRO A 378 -7.42 -14.03 -5.71
C PRO A 378 -8.04 -14.03 -4.29
N SER A 379 -8.63 -15.16 -3.91
CA SER A 379 -9.21 -15.37 -2.58
C SER A 379 -9.52 -16.87 -2.38
N PRO A 380 -9.37 -17.42 -1.16
CA PRO A 380 -9.90 -18.74 -0.83
C PRO A 380 -11.44 -18.84 -0.88
N TYR A 381 -12.20 -17.77 -0.62
CA TYR A 381 -13.68 -17.82 -0.70
C TYR A 381 -14.20 -17.64 -2.13
N HIS A 382 -13.41 -17.02 -3.00
CA HIS A 382 -13.88 -16.71 -4.35
C HIS A 382 -14.00 -17.98 -5.19
N ALA A 383 -15.25 -18.41 -5.38
CA ALA A 383 -15.67 -19.55 -6.20
C ALA A 383 -15.23 -20.96 -5.75
N TYR A 384 -14.21 -21.09 -4.89
CA TYR A 384 -13.79 -22.42 -4.41
C TYR A 384 -14.85 -23.16 -3.62
N PRO A 385 -15.56 -22.57 -2.63
CA PRO A 385 -16.55 -23.31 -1.87
C PRO A 385 -17.66 -23.88 -2.77
N GLY A 386 -18.19 -23.08 -3.70
CA GLY A 386 -19.17 -23.53 -4.69
C GLY A 386 -18.61 -24.57 -5.67
N ALA A 387 -17.36 -24.41 -6.11
CA ALA A 387 -16.70 -25.34 -7.02
C ALA A 387 -16.40 -26.72 -6.40
N LEU A 388 -16.10 -26.75 -5.11
CA LEU A 388 -15.68 -27.93 -4.37
C LEU A 388 -16.79 -28.53 -3.49
N GLY A 389 -17.97 -27.91 -3.44
CA GLY A 389 -19.07 -28.33 -2.58
C GLY A 389 -18.78 -28.17 -1.08
N ILE A 390 -17.97 -27.17 -0.72
CA ILE A 390 -17.62 -26.88 0.68
C ILE A 390 -18.70 -26.01 1.30
N SER A 391 -19.27 -26.47 2.41
CA SER A 391 -20.14 -25.66 3.27
C SER A 391 -19.32 -25.02 4.38
N ILE A 392 -19.47 -23.70 4.58
CA ILE A 392 -18.78 -22.95 5.63
C ILE A 392 -19.76 -22.76 6.80
N PRO A 393 -19.52 -23.37 7.96
CA PRO A 393 -20.36 -23.17 9.14
C PRO A 393 -20.40 -21.69 9.58
N THR A 394 -21.52 -21.29 10.18
CA THR A 394 -21.71 -19.90 10.65
C THR A 394 -20.60 -19.43 11.60
N ASP A 395 -20.11 -20.30 12.49
CA ASP A 395 -19.01 -19.99 13.43
C ASP A 395 -17.62 -19.90 12.75
N LYS A 396 -17.53 -20.25 11.46
CA LYS A 396 -16.30 -20.21 10.65
C LYS A 396 -16.35 -19.15 9.54
N GLN A 397 -17.40 -18.34 9.46
CA GLN A 397 -17.46 -17.23 8.50
C GLN A 397 -16.29 -16.26 8.71
N GLY A 398 -15.59 -15.93 7.61
CA GLY A 398 -14.38 -15.09 7.66
C GLY A 398 -13.13 -15.76 8.26
N ASN A 399 -13.17 -17.05 8.63
CA ASN A 399 -11.98 -17.80 9.05
C ASN A 399 -11.19 -18.33 7.83
N VAL A 400 -10.24 -17.53 7.34
CA VAL A 400 -9.45 -17.85 6.15
C VAL A 400 -8.66 -19.17 6.29
N PRO A 401 -7.95 -19.43 7.41
CA PRO A 401 -7.24 -20.71 7.60
C PRO A 401 -8.15 -21.93 7.49
N TYR A 402 -9.36 -21.85 8.07
CA TYR A 402 -10.35 -22.93 7.96
C TYR A 402 -10.74 -23.20 6.51
N VAL A 403 -11.00 -22.14 5.73
CA VAL A 403 -11.40 -22.30 4.33
C VAL A 403 -10.26 -22.87 3.48
N ILE A 404 -9.02 -22.41 3.68
CA ILE A 404 -7.84 -22.99 3.03
C ILE A 404 -7.73 -24.49 3.34
N GLU A 405 -7.91 -24.89 4.59
CA GLU A 405 -7.85 -26.30 4.99
C GLU A 405 -8.98 -27.13 4.34
N GLN A 406 -10.20 -26.61 4.27
CA GLN A 406 -11.29 -27.31 3.58
C GLN A 406 -11.03 -27.45 2.08
N ILE A 407 -10.45 -26.43 1.44
CA ILE A 407 -10.05 -26.50 0.03
C ILE A 407 -8.96 -27.56 -0.15
N LYS A 408 -7.93 -27.58 0.70
CA LYS A 408 -6.87 -28.60 0.68
C LYS A 408 -7.43 -30.01 0.79
N ILE A 409 -8.35 -30.25 1.73
CA ILE A 409 -9.01 -31.54 1.92
C ILE A 409 -9.80 -31.93 0.65
N ALA A 410 -10.58 -31.01 0.09
CA ALA A 410 -11.38 -31.27 -1.10
C ALA A 410 -10.52 -31.55 -2.34
N LEU A 411 -9.42 -30.82 -2.54
CA LEU A 411 -8.50 -31.02 -3.64
C LEU A 411 -7.72 -32.32 -3.52
N THR A 412 -7.23 -32.66 -2.33
CA THR A 412 -6.50 -33.92 -2.06
C THR A 412 -7.35 -35.14 -2.38
N LYS A 413 -8.65 -35.13 -2.05
CA LYS A 413 -9.58 -36.22 -2.37
C LYS A 413 -9.67 -36.53 -3.87
N VAL A 414 -9.39 -35.55 -4.71
CA VAL A 414 -9.44 -35.67 -6.17
C VAL A 414 -8.05 -35.54 -6.82
N GLY A 415 -6.96 -35.52 -6.05
CA GLY A 415 -5.59 -35.44 -6.56
C GLY A 415 -5.28 -34.14 -7.34
N MET A 416 -5.81 -33.01 -6.87
CA MET A 416 -5.66 -31.70 -7.53
C MET A 416 -4.86 -30.68 -6.71
N GLU A 417 -4.32 -31.07 -5.56
CA GLU A 417 -3.61 -30.20 -4.63
C GLU A 417 -2.33 -29.56 -5.21
N LYS A 418 -1.74 -30.16 -6.26
CA LYS A 418 -0.58 -29.61 -7.01
C LYS A 418 -0.98 -28.81 -8.26
N ARG A 419 -2.26 -28.85 -8.64
CA ARG A 419 -2.77 -28.32 -9.92
C ARG A 419 -3.74 -27.16 -9.76
N VAL A 420 -3.99 -26.75 -8.52
CA VAL A 420 -4.87 -25.64 -8.16
C VAL A 420 -4.14 -24.78 -7.14
N SER A 421 -4.25 -23.45 -7.24
CA SER A 421 -3.68 -22.52 -6.25
C SER A 421 -4.54 -21.26 -6.08
N THR A 422 -4.23 -20.46 -5.07
CA THR A 422 -4.87 -19.18 -4.78
C THR A 422 -3.92 -18.29 -3.98
N TRP A 423 -4.38 -17.12 -3.54
CA TRP A 423 -3.66 -16.33 -2.53
C TRP A 423 -4.08 -16.72 -1.11
N PRO A 424 -3.17 -16.63 -0.12
CA PRO A 424 -3.42 -17.07 1.24
C PRO A 424 -4.46 -16.23 1.97
N VAL A 425 -4.71 -15.00 1.53
CA VAL A 425 -5.70 -14.11 2.12
C VAL A 425 -6.48 -13.38 1.03
N PRO A 426 -7.81 -13.23 1.18
CA PRO A 426 -8.59 -12.39 0.27
C PRO A 426 -8.07 -10.97 0.26
N VAL A 427 -7.81 -10.43 -0.93
CA VAL A 427 -7.16 -9.12 -1.07
C VAL A 427 -7.93 -7.98 -0.38
N ASN A 428 -9.26 -7.97 -0.48
CA ASN A 428 -10.08 -6.90 0.11
C ASN A 428 -10.13 -7.00 1.65
N MET A 429 -10.18 -8.24 2.19
CA MET A 429 -10.04 -8.48 3.63
C MET A 429 -8.70 -7.98 4.14
N LEU A 430 -7.63 -8.29 3.40
CA LEU A 430 -6.28 -7.86 3.72
C LEU A 430 -6.17 -6.32 3.76
N TYR A 431 -6.74 -5.60 2.79
CA TYR A 431 -6.69 -4.13 2.76
C TYR A 431 -7.43 -3.49 3.93
N ILE A 432 -8.58 -4.02 4.34
CA ILE A 432 -9.30 -3.50 5.51
C ILE A 432 -8.47 -3.71 6.77
N GLU A 433 -8.07 -4.95 7.02
CA GLU A 433 -7.38 -5.28 8.26
C GLU A 433 -6.00 -4.61 8.34
N ALA A 434 -5.24 -4.60 7.24
CA ALA A 434 -3.94 -3.94 7.17
C ALA A 434 -4.08 -2.42 7.26
N GLY A 435 -5.11 -1.84 6.62
CA GLY A 435 -5.42 -0.42 6.73
C GLY A 435 -5.72 -0.01 8.18
N VAL A 436 -6.51 -0.81 8.91
CA VAL A 436 -6.80 -0.56 10.33
C VAL A 436 -5.54 -0.67 11.16
N ASP A 437 -4.77 -1.76 11.04
CA ASP A 437 -3.55 -1.96 11.84
C ASP A 437 -2.50 -0.88 11.53
N TYR A 438 -2.37 -0.45 10.26
CA TYR A 438 -1.50 0.65 9.86
C TYR A 438 -1.98 2.00 10.44
N ALA A 439 -3.27 2.29 10.37
CA ALA A 439 -3.83 3.51 10.95
C ALA A 439 -3.61 3.54 12.47
N MET A 440 -3.82 2.42 13.16
CA MET A 440 -3.52 2.30 14.59
C MET A 440 -2.04 2.54 14.88
N ALA A 441 -1.14 1.94 14.08
CA ALA A 441 0.31 2.15 14.23
C ALA A 441 0.70 3.62 14.01
N TYR A 442 0.21 4.25 12.93
CA TYR A 442 0.47 5.65 12.64
C TYR A 442 -0.04 6.58 13.74
N LEU A 443 -1.27 6.39 14.20
CA LEU A 443 -1.88 7.19 15.27
C LEU A 443 -1.21 6.98 16.64
N ASN A 444 -0.52 5.86 16.83
CA ASN A 444 0.33 5.58 17.98
C ASN A 444 1.81 5.96 17.77
N ASN A 445 2.16 6.64 16.66
CA ASN A 445 3.52 7.08 16.32
C ASN A 445 4.53 5.93 16.06
N GLN A 446 4.03 4.76 15.67
CA GLN A 446 4.81 3.54 15.46
C GLN A 446 5.31 3.40 14.01
N THR A 447 4.94 4.30 13.11
CA THR A 447 5.44 4.35 11.72
C THR A 447 6.55 5.40 11.55
N ASN A 448 7.28 5.35 10.43
CA ASN A 448 8.28 6.33 9.99
C ASN A 448 7.66 7.42 9.10
N GLY A 449 6.49 7.91 9.47
CA GLY A 449 5.72 8.88 8.67
C GLY A 449 4.32 8.39 8.34
N MET A 450 3.54 9.28 7.73
CA MET A 450 2.25 8.93 7.16
C MET A 450 2.38 7.87 6.05
N VAL A 451 3.41 7.99 5.22
CA VAL A 451 3.71 7.06 4.12
C VAL A 451 4.96 6.27 4.48
N ASP A 452 4.76 5.06 5.00
CA ASP A 452 5.81 4.12 5.40
C ASP A 452 5.56 2.73 4.79
N MET A 453 6.17 2.51 3.63
CA MET A 453 6.08 1.23 2.90
C MET A 453 6.56 0.05 3.74
N VAL A 454 7.62 0.23 4.55
CA VAL A 454 8.22 -0.87 5.33
C VAL A 454 7.26 -1.31 6.43
N SER A 455 6.65 -0.37 7.14
CA SER A 455 5.61 -0.70 8.13
C SER A 455 4.39 -1.35 7.48
N LEU A 456 3.93 -0.82 6.34
CA LEU A 456 2.78 -1.39 5.64
C LEU A 456 3.06 -2.81 5.13
N GLU A 457 4.21 -3.03 4.51
CA GLU A 457 4.65 -4.34 4.03
C GLU A 457 4.73 -5.34 5.18
N GLY A 458 5.34 -4.98 6.32
CA GLY A 458 5.41 -5.84 7.49
C GLY A 458 4.03 -6.24 8.04
N ILE A 459 3.08 -5.29 8.08
CA ILE A 459 1.69 -5.57 8.49
C ILE A 459 1.01 -6.51 7.49
N LEU A 460 1.18 -6.25 6.18
CA LEU A 460 0.61 -7.09 5.13
C LEU A 460 1.18 -8.51 5.16
N MET A 461 2.50 -8.69 5.32
CA MET A 461 3.14 -10.00 5.43
C MET A 461 2.63 -10.78 6.64
N ALA A 462 2.53 -10.13 7.79
CA ALA A 462 2.03 -10.77 9.02
C ALA A 462 0.60 -11.28 8.86
N LYS A 463 -0.24 -10.53 8.13
CA LYS A 463 -1.63 -10.93 7.84
C LYS A 463 -1.73 -11.99 6.75
N ALA A 464 -0.96 -11.84 5.69
CA ALA A 464 -0.91 -12.79 4.58
C ALA A 464 -0.34 -14.15 5.00
N GLY A 465 0.42 -14.20 6.09
CA GLY A 465 1.09 -15.42 6.55
C GLY A 465 2.27 -15.82 5.65
N GLY A 466 2.80 -14.87 4.87
CA GLY A 466 3.85 -15.12 3.89
C GLY A 466 4.33 -13.84 3.21
N PRO A 467 5.27 -13.97 2.24
CA PRO A 467 5.78 -12.83 1.50
C PRO A 467 4.68 -12.07 0.76
N VAL A 468 4.75 -10.76 0.85
CA VAL A 468 4.00 -9.82 0.01
C VAL A 468 5.00 -8.90 -0.65
N TYR A 469 4.65 -8.40 -1.83
CA TYR A 469 5.51 -7.51 -2.58
C TYR A 469 4.77 -6.22 -2.84
N LEU A 470 5.33 -5.11 -2.36
CA LEU A 470 4.83 -3.78 -2.64
C LEU A 470 5.68 -3.10 -3.70
N SER A 471 4.99 -2.39 -4.59
CA SER A 471 5.58 -1.42 -5.51
C SER A 471 4.72 -0.16 -5.51
N ASN A 472 5.19 0.91 -6.13
CA ASN A 472 4.44 2.14 -6.25
C ASN A 472 3.84 2.31 -7.63
N LEU A 473 2.65 2.92 -7.70
CA LEU A 473 2.06 3.30 -8.97
C LEU A 473 2.90 4.36 -9.67
N LYS A 474 3.25 4.09 -10.93
CA LYS A 474 3.69 5.11 -11.89
C LYS A 474 2.56 5.37 -12.89
N SER A 475 2.12 6.63 -12.99
CA SER A 475 1.10 7.05 -13.95
C SER A 475 1.53 6.68 -15.37
N SER A 476 0.71 5.94 -16.10
CA SER A 476 0.96 5.66 -17.52
C SER A 476 0.74 6.90 -18.40
N LYS A 477 -0.06 7.87 -17.93
CA LYS A 477 -0.36 9.11 -18.67
C LYS A 477 0.73 10.16 -18.49
N THR A 478 1.21 10.34 -17.26
CA THR A 478 2.12 11.45 -16.90
C THR A 478 3.54 11.00 -16.57
N GLY A 479 3.76 9.71 -16.33
CA GLY A 479 5.04 9.17 -15.85
C GLY A 479 5.35 9.47 -14.38
N VAL A 480 4.49 10.20 -13.66
CA VAL A 480 4.66 10.54 -12.25
C VAL A 480 4.61 9.28 -11.38
N LEU A 481 5.56 9.15 -10.45
CA LEU A 481 5.57 8.10 -9.43
C LEU A 481 4.81 8.58 -8.20
N TYR A 482 3.85 7.80 -7.72
CA TYR A 482 3.06 8.09 -6.51
C TYR A 482 3.57 7.24 -5.33
N PRO A 483 4.39 7.80 -4.42
CA PRO A 483 5.03 7.04 -3.34
C PRO A 483 4.05 6.50 -2.29
N HIS A 484 2.83 7.03 -2.25
CA HIS A 484 1.75 6.66 -1.33
C HIS A 484 0.70 5.75 -1.96
N TYR A 485 0.85 5.41 -3.23
CA TYR A 485 -0.04 4.50 -3.93
C TYR A 485 0.66 3.16 -4.12
N PHE A 486 0.30 2.20 -3.27
CA PHE A 486 0.93 0.89 -3.19
C PHE A 486 0.20 -0.13 -4.08
N LEU A 487 0.98 -0.80 -4.92
CA LEU A 487 0.54 -1.92 -5.74
C LEU A 487 1.02 -3.22 -5.10
N PHE A 488 0.08 -4.13 -4.87
CA PHE A 488 0.24 -5.32 -4.07
C PHE A 488 0.27 -6.59 -4.91
N LEU A 489 1.20 -7.49 -4.56
CA LEU A 489 1.20 -8.89 -4.95
C LEU A 489 1.40 -9.76 -3.71
N SER A 490 0.72 -10.91 -3.68
CA SER A 490 0.95 -11.95 -2.68
C SER A 490 1.56 -13.17 -3.34
N ASP A 491 2.26 -13.98 -2.54
CA ASP A 491 2.59 -15.35 -2.93
C ASP A 491 1.34 -16.25 -2.99
N TYR A 492 1.51 -17.45 -3.54
CA TYR A 492 0.47 -18.44 -3.74
C TYR A 492 0.43 -19.50 -2.65
N VAL A 493 -0.77 -20.00 -2.38
CA VAL A 493 -0.99 -21.22 -1.59
C VAL A 493 -0.63 -22.43 -2.44
N ASP A 494 0.32 -23.22 -1.95
CA ASP A 494 0.60 -24.57 -2.43
C ASP A 494 -0.20 -25.56 -1.58
N PHE A 495 -1.33 -26.04 -2.09
CA PHE A 495 -2.19 -26.97 -1.36
C PHE A 495 -1.56 -28.36 -1.15
N SER A 496 -0.42 -28.65 -1.79
CA SER A 496 0.30 -29.92 -1.61
C SER A 496 1.21 -29.95 -0.38
N LYS A 497 1.40 -28.81 0.28
CA LYS A 497 2.20 -28.66 1.51
C LYS A 497 1.32 -28.62 2.75
#